data_AF-A0A369GHK4-F1
#
_entry.id   AF-A0A369GHK4-F1
#
_cell.length_a   1.000
_cell.length_b   1.000
_cell.length_c   1.000
_cell.angle_alpha   90.00
_cell.angle_beta   90.00
_cell.angle_gamma   90.00
#
_symmetry.space_group_name_H-M   'P 1'
#
loop_
_entity.id
_entity.type
_entity.pdbx_description
1 polymer ?
#
loop_
_entity_poly.entity_id
_entity_poly.type
_entity_poly.pdbx_seq_one_letter_code
_entity_poly.pdbx_strand_id
1 'polypeptide(L)'
;MGLTSWTLVLAVLVGIISSGGLSAEARRFRLCHNYVLISARGTRETAGPSLGFTDMISLTLAKAPGGIEYDVRYPAKRDYTQVTTLIGVADIRRRIERGLALCPKQQYALLGYSQGATAVLAALREMRGSEAERAIRAVVLLGNPYQVPGQSSTVDELGGSSTRNRTGLLLKLVPSIGLSDEWDASGKVLNICYGGDPICSGYGPDTRGKEHVLYGFTARVQYMGAKFLIDRLKGYRPYVPSKAEELGRLIAEVILLAATAKERERGVKMEDKDLRPDSAEETMASPLNGETQTI
;
A
#
# COMPACT_ATOMS: atom_id res chain seq x y z
N MET A 1 -15.83 70.54 28.46
CA MET A 1 -17.07 69.94 27.89
C MET A 1 -16.63 69.21 26.62
N GLY A 2 -16.75 67.91 26.41
CA GLY A 2 -17.22 66.76 27.18
C GLY A 2 -16.54 65.51 26.59
N LEU A 3 -16.50 64.45 27.41
CA LEU A 3 -15.80 63.19 27.22
C LEU A 3 -16.67 62.14 26.49
N THR A 4 -16.03 61.04 26.04
CA THR A 4 -16.57 59.71 25.61
C THR A 4 -17.12 59.63 24.16
N SER A 5 -16.96 58.56 23.39
CA SER A 5 -16.83 57.14 23.73
C SER A 5 -16.18 56.33 22.59
N TRP A 6 -15.35 55.35 22.95
CA TRP A 6 -14.85 54.29 22.07
C TRP A 6 -15.86 53.14 22.03
N THR A 7 -16.12 52.53 20.86
CA THR A 7 -16.18 51.05 20.62
C THR A 7 -16.74 50.68 19.24
N LEU A 8 -16.32 49.50 18.77
CA LEU A 8 -16.72 48.66 17.61
C LEU A 8 -15.79 48.78 16.39
N VAL A 9 -14.66 48.05 16.30
CA VAL A 9 -14.45 46.57 16.19
C VAL A 9 -14.74 46.03 14.78
N LEU A 10 -13.65 45.64 14.10
CA LEU A 10 -13.46 44.69 13.00
C LEU A 10 -14.35 44.76 11.74
N ALA A 11 -13.73 45.20 10.64
CA ALA A 11 -13.93 44.58 9.33
C ALA A 11 -12.57 44.42 8.63
N VAL A 12 -11.85 43.35 9.00
CA VAL A 12 -10.75 42.84 8.19
C VAL A 12 -11.39 42.18 6.97
N LEU A 13 -11.51 42.92 5.86
CA LEU A 13 -11.77 42.33 4.56
C LEU A 13 -10.43 41.88 3.98
N VAL A 14 -10.06 40.62 4.27
CA VAL A 14 -9.06 39.88 3.50
C VAL A 14 -9.61 39.71 2.08
N GLY A 15 -9.29 40.65 1.20
CA GLY A 15 -9.46 40.49 -0.23
C GLY A 15 -8.26 39.74 -0.81
N ILE A 16 -8.25 38.41 -0.71
CA ILE A 16 -7.40 37.57 -1.56
C ILE A 16 -8.28 36.91 -2.61
N ILE A 17 -7.95 37.21 -3.85
CA ILE A 17 -8.58 36.83 -5.10
C ILE A 17 -8.61 35.31 -5.25
N SER A 18 -9.80 34.73 -5.09
CA SER A 18 -10.11 33.32 -5.38
C SER A 18 -10.19 33.08 -6.89
N SER A 19 -9.04 32.92 -7.54
CA SER A 19 -9.00 32.42 -8.92
C SER A 19 -9.08 30.89 -8.93
N GLY A 20 -10.31 30.38 -9.04
CA GLY A 20 -10.74 29.21 -9.84
C GLY A 20 -9.96 27.88 -9.89
N GLY A 21 -8.90 27.67 -9.13
CA GLY A 21 -8.22 26.38 -9.03
C GLY A 21 -8.92 25.49 -8.01
N LEU A 22 -9.27 24.25 -8.38
CA LEU A 22 -9.49 23.21 -7.37
C LEU A 22 -8.29 23.27 -6.40
N SER A 23 -8.58 23.42 -5.10
CA SER A 23 -7.59 23.28 -4.03
C SER A 23 -6.72 22.05 -4.29
N ALA A 24 -5.43 22.09 -3.95
CA ALA A 24 -4.53 20.93 -4.11
C ALA A 24 -5.14 19.65 -3.47
N GLU A 25 -5.95 19.81 -2.44
CA GLU A 25 -6.75 18.79 -1.75
C GLU A 25 -7.88 18.24 -2.62
N ALA A 26 -8.65 19.10 -3.31
CA ALA A 26 -9.66 18.64 -4.27
C ALA A 26 -9.03 17.87 -5.45
N ARG A 27 -7.78 18.19 -5.81
CA ARG A 27 -6.97 17.38 -6.75
C ARG A 27 -6.49 16.06 -6.13
N ARG A 28 -6.11 16.03 -4.85
CA ARG A 28 -5.76 14.79 -4.11
C ARG A 28 -6.93 13.80 -4.06
N PHE A 29 -8.15 14.28 -3.85
CA PHE A 29 -9.33 13.40 -3.80
C PHE A 29 -9.77 12.85 -5.16
N ARG A 30 -9.41 13.52 -6.27
CA ARG A 30 -9.52 12.92 -7.62
C ARG A 30 -8.58 11.73 -7.84
N LEU A 31 -7.60 11.51 -6.96
CA LEU A 31 -6.70 10.35 -6.99
C LEU A 31 -7.21 9.18 -6.13
N CYS A 32 -8.29 9.37 -5.37
CA CYS A 32 -8.90 8.31 -4.57
C CYS A 32 -9.84 7.46 -5.42
N HIS A 33 -9.79 6.17 -5.17
CA HIS A 33 -10.64 5.17 -5.79
C HIS A 33 -11.44 4.45 -4.72
N ASN A 34 -12.58 3.87 -5.09
CA ASN A 34 -13.35 3.01 -4.18
C ASN A 34 -12.50 1.83 -3.75
N TYR A 35 -11.78 1.28 -4.72
CA TYR A 35 -10.82 0.22 -4.52
C TYR A 35 -9.72 0.23 -5.59
N VAL A 36 -8.62 -0.45 -5.31
CA VAL A 36 -7.55 -0.71 -6.29
C VAL A 36 -7.34 -2.23 -6.37
N LEU A 37 -7.41 -2.77 -7.59
CA LEU A 37 -7.04 -4.14 -7.92
C LEU A 37 -5.53 -4.18 -8.15
N ILE A 38 -4.76 -4.69 -7.21
CA ILE A 38 -3.30 -4.79 -7.31
C ILE A 38 -2.93 -6.14 -7.93
N SER A 39 -2.43 -6.12 -9.16
CA SER A 39 -2.22 -7.26 -10.04
C SER A 39 -0.74 -7.65 -10.12
N ALA A 40 -0.36 -8.78 -9.52
CA ALA A 40 0.98 -9.34 -9.56
C ALA A 40 1.04 -10.49 -10.59
N ARG A 41 1.71 -10.22 -11.71
CA ARG A 41 1.88 -11.16 -12.83
C ARG A 41 2.80 -12.35 -12.50
N GLY A 42 2.82 -13.34 -13.36
CA GLY A 42 3.66 -14.53 -13.30
C GLY A 42 5.00 -14.38 -14.03
N THR A 43 5.80 -15.44 -13.95
CA THR A 43 7.14 -15.49 -14.54
C THR A 43 7.09 -15.28 -16.06
N ARG A 44 7.95 -14.41 -16.59
CA ARG A 44 8.12 -14.06 -18.02
C ARG A 44 6.97 -13.26 -18.65
N GLU A 45 5.96 -12.87 -17.89
CA GLU A 45 4.99 -11.92 -18.40
C GLU A 45 5.62 -10.54 -18.54
N THR A 46 5.26 -9.84 -19.62
CA THR A 46 5.67 -8.46 -19.87
C THR A 46 5.15 -7.55 -18.77
N ALA A 47 5.84 -6.44 -18.50
CA ALA A 47 5.33 -5.45 -17.55
C ALA A 47 3.96 -4.90 -18.03
N GLY A 48 3.01 -4.80 -17.10
CA GLY A 48 1.62 -4.46 -17.39
C GLY A 48 0.65 -5.49 -16.81
N PRO A 49 -0.60 -5.52 -17.30
CA PRO A 49 -1.63 -6.44 -16.83
C PRO A 49 -1.22 -7.90 -17.01
N SER A 50 -1.48 -8.71 -15.99
CA SER A 50 -1.27 -10.16 -16.04
C SER A 50 -2.33 -10.82 -16.93
N LEU A 51 -1.90 -11.74 -17.80
CA LEU A 51 -2.79 -12.55 -18.63
C LEU A 51 -3.70 -13.44 -17.77
N GLY A 52 -3.29 -13.74 -16.53
CA GLY A 52 -4.09 -14.54 -15.60
C GLY A 52 -5.41 -13.89 -15.19
N PHE A 53 -5.58 -12.56 -15.35
CA PHE A 53 -6.68 -11.81 -14.75
C PHE A 53 -7.51 -10.94 -15.72
N THR A 54 -7.19 -10.96 -17.02
CA THR A 54 -7.70 -9.97 -17.99
C THR A 54 -9.23 -9.80 -17.95
N ASP A 55 -9.97 -10.89 -18.16
CA ASP A 55 -11.43 -10.83 -18.18
C ASP A 55 -12.04 -10.59 -16.80
N MET A 56 -11.45 -11.17 -15.74
CA MET A 56 -12.01 -11.03 -14.41
C MET A 56 -11.89 -9.60 -13.86
N ILE A 57 -10.79 -8.92 -14.16
CA ILE A 57 -10.57 -7.52 -13.82
C ILE A 57 -11.53 -6.65 -14.63
N SER A 58 -11.57 -6.84 -15.94
CA SER A 58 -12.47 -6.10 -16.83
C SER A 58 -13.93 -6.17 -16.36
N LEU A 59 -14.41 -7.39 -16.06
CA LEU A 59 -15.77 -7.60 -15.59
C LEU A 59 -16.01 -6.99 -14.20
N THR A 60 -15.02 -7.04 -13.31
CA THR A 60 -15.10 -6.43 -11.98
C THR A 60 -15.23 -4.92 -12.07
N LEU A 61 -14.39 -4.27 -12.86
CA LEU A 61 -14.43 -2.82 -13.08
C LEU A 61 -15.75 -2.38 -13.71
N ALA A 62 -16.31 -3.19 -14.62
CA ALA A 62 -17.60 -2.92 -15.25
C ALA A 62 -18.79 -3.06 -14.29
N LYS A 63 -18.75 -4.00 -13.33
CA LYS A 63 -19.89 -4.33 -12.45
C LYS A 63 -19.79 -3.76 -11.04
N ALA A 64 -18.61 -3.32 -10.62
CA ALA A 64 -18.35 -2.59 -9.39
C ALA A 64 -17.60 -1.29 -9.73
N PRO A 65 -18.27 -0.22 -10.19
CA PRO A 65 -17.59 0.96 -10.69
C PRO A 65 -16.82 1.73 -9.61
N GLY A 66 -15.85 2.55 -10.05
CA GLY A 66 -15.01 3.39 -9.20
C GLY A 66 -13.73 2.74 -8.70
N GLY A 67 -13.39 1.55 -9.21
CA GLY A 67 -12.08 0.94 -9.02
C GLY A 67 -11.13 1.20 -10.19
N ILE A 68 -9.86 0.87 -9.98
CA ILE A 68 -8.81 0.81 -11.02
C ILE A 68 -7.93 -0.42 -10.83
N GLU A 69 -7.20 -0.80 -11.87
CA GLU A 69 -6.08 -1.75 -11.79
C GLU A 69 -4.76 -1.03 -11.51
N TYR A 70 -3.88 -1.69 -10.76
CA TYR A 70 -2.48 -1.33 -10.61
C TYR A 70 -1.61 -2.58 -10.81
N ASP A 71 -0.74 -2.53 -11.80
CA ASP A 71 0.19 -3.62 -12.10
C ASP A 71 1.46 -3.51 -11.25
N VAL A 72 1.76 -4.56 -10.50
CA VAL A 72 2.90 -4.60 -9.57
C VAL A 72 4.22 -4.47 -10.33
N ARG A 73 5.05 -3.53 -9.89
CA ARG A 73 6.32 -3.21 -10.54
C ARG A 73 7.43 -4.07 -9.97
N TYR A 74 7.71 -5.16 -10.66
CA TYR A 74 8.84 -6.04 -10.36
C TYR A 74 9.32 -6.77 -11.63
N PRO A 75 10.49 -7.40 -11.63
CA PRO A 75 11.07 -7.99 -12.85
C PRO A 75 10.25 -9.11 -13.49
N ALA A 76 9.51 -9.89 -12.70
CA ALA A 76 8.84 -11.12 -13.13
C ALA A 76 9.76 -12.08 -13.93
N LYS A 77 11.06 -12.09 -13.62
CA LYS A 77 12.03 -12.92 -14.35
C LYS A 77 12.02 -14.34 -13.82
N ARG A 78 12.53 -15.27 -14.63
CA ARG A 78 12.80 -16.63 -14.17
C ARG A 78 13.81 -16.55 -13.03
N ASP A 79 13.32 -16.88 -11.84
CA ASP A 79 14.07 -16.82 -10.59
C ASP A 79 13.58 -17.96 -9.70
N TYR A 80 14.39 -19.01 -9.59
CA TYR A 80 14.07 -20.17 -8.77
C TYR A 80 14.20 -19.89 -7.27
N THR A 81 14.95 -18.85 -6.90
CA THR A 81 15.14 -18.45 -5.49
C THR A 81 13.96 -17.64 -4.96
N GLN A 82 13.09 -17.14 -5.85
CA GLN A 82 12.00 -16.20 -5.56
C GLN A 82 12.46 -14.86 -4.95
N VAL A 83 13.75 -14.58 -4.83
CA VAL A 83 14.26 -13.35 -4.20
C VAL A 83 13.79 -12.09 -4.94
N THR A 84 13.66 -12.14 -6.25
CA THR A 84 13.16 -11.00 -7.05
C THR A 84 11.71 -10.63 -6.74
N THR A 85 10.94 -11.52 -6.11
CA THR A 85 9.57 -11.21 -5.65
C THR A 85 9.56 -10.18 -4.52
N LEU A 86 10.64 -10.03 -3.75
CA LEU A 86 10.75 -9.03 -2.69
C LEU A 86 10.58 -7.60 -3.20
N ILE A 87 10.98 -7.33 -4.46
CA ILE A 87 10.74 -6.05 -5.11
C ILE A 87 9.22 -5.81 -5.29
N GLY A 88 8.49 -6.85 -5.71
CA GLY A 88 7.04 -6.82 -5.85
C GLY A 88 6.32 -6.72 -4.51
N VAL A 89 6.79 -7.43 -3.49
CA VAL A 89 6.29 -7.31 -2.10
C VAL A 89 6.37 -5.87 -1.62
N ALA A 90 7.54 -5.25 -1.76
CA ALA A 90 7.74 -3.87 -1.36
C ALA A 90 6.90 -2.90 -2.20
N ASP A 91 6.66 -3.20 -3.48
CA ASP A 91 5.81 -2.37 -4.35
C ASP A 91 4.33 -2.44 -3.97
N ILE A 92 3.80 -3.64 -3.70
CA ILE A 92 2.44 -3.84 -3.18
C ILE A 92 2.26 -3.05 -1.89
N ARG A 93 3.18 -3.21 -0.94
CA ARG A 93 3.12 -2.55 0.37
C ARG A 93 3.12 -1.02 0.23
N ARG A 94 4.09 -0.48 -0.53
CA ARG A 94 4.18 0.97 -0.81
C ARG A 94 2.94 1.50 -1.50
N ARG A 95 2.34 0.74 -2.44
CA ARG A 95 1.14 1.16 -3.16
C ARG A 95 -0.04 1.34 -2.20
N ILE A 96 -0.24 0.39 -1.28
CA ILE A 96 -1.31 0.44 -0.29
C ILE A 96 -1.05 1.54 0.73
N GLU A 97 0.15 1.58 1.33
CA GLU A 97 0.51 2.57 2.37
C GLU A 97 0.37 4.01 1.85
N ARG A 98 0.92 4.30 0.66
CA ARG A 98 0.79 5.63 0.04
C ARG A 98 -0.66 5.94 -0.32
N GLY A 99 -1.39 4.94 -0.80
CA GLY A 99 -2.80 5.11 -1.13
C GLY A 99 -3.64 5.42 0.11
N LEU A 100 -3.39 4.76 1.24
CA LEU A 100 -4.09 5.01 2.51
C LEU A 100 -3.70 6.36 3.13
N ALA A 101 -2.45 6.78 3.01
CA ALA A 101 -2.01 8.10 3.45
C ALA A 101 -2.80 9.24 2.78
N LEU A 102 -3.15 9.06 1.49
CA LEU A 102 -3.94 10.02 0.73
C LEU A 102 -5.46 9.78 0.86
N CYS A 103 -5.86 8.52 0.93
CA CYS A 103 -7.24 8.06 0.84
C CYS A 103 -7.49 6.98 1.91
N PRO A 104 -7.70 7.35 3.19
CA PRO A 104 -7.77 6.37 4.30
C PRO A 104 -8.93 5.37 4.22
N LYS A 105 -9.97 5.67 3.41
CA LYS A 105 -11.11 4.78 3.17
C LYS A 105 -10.97 3.95 1.89
N GLN A 106 -9.88 4.09 1.13
CA GLN A 106 -9.64 3.30 -0.09
C GLN A 106 -9.43 1.83 0.26
N GLN A 107 -10.10 0.96 -0.48
CA GLN A 107 -10.00 -0.49 -0.29
C GLN A 107 -9.09 -1.12 -1.33
N TYR A 108 -8.66 -2.36 -1.10
CA TYR A 108 -7.75 -3.06 -2.01
C TYR A 108 -8.19 -4.50 -2.23
N ALA A 109 -7.90 -5.01 -3.42
CA ALA A 109 -7.86 -6.43 -3.68
C ALA A 109 -6.48 -6.80 -4.23
N LEU A 110 -5.94 -7.93 -3.79
CA LEU A 110 -4.66 -8.44 -4.25
C LEU A 110 -4.89 -9.63 -5.19
N LEU A 111 -4.27 -9.61 -6.36
CA LEU A 111 -4.36 -10.67 -7.35
C LEU A 111 -2.94 -11.16 -7.64
N GLY A 112 -2.67 -12.45 -7.48
CA GLY A 112 -1.35 -13.02 -7.66
C GLY A 112 -1.37 -14.30 -8.50
N TYR A 113 -0.65 -14.30 -9.62
CA TYR A 113 -0.54 -15.47 -10.51
C TYR A 113 0.86 -16.05 -10.46
N SER A 114 1.00 -17.36 -10.19
CA SER A 114 2.30 -18.06 -10.20
C SER A 114 3.30 -17.37 -9.24
N GLN A 115 4.43 -16.86 -9.75
CA GLN A 115 5.38 -16.05 -8.99
C GLN A 115 4.74 -14.80 -8.34
N GLY A 116 3.72 -14.21 -8.96
CA GLY A 116 2.96 -13.10 -8.36
C GLY A 116 2.14 -13.51 -7.14
N ALA A 117 1.69 -14.77 -7.05
CA ALA A 117 1.04 -15.30 -5.85
C ALA A 117 2.01 -15.32 -4.66
N THR A 118 3.28 -15.64 -4.90
CA THR A 118 4.35 -15.51 -3.90
C THR A 118 4.50 -14.09 -3.41
N ALA A 119 4.54 -13.10 -4.31
CA ALA A 119 4.65 -11.69 -3.94
C ALA A 119 3.44 -11.22 -3.12
N VAL A 120 2.22 -11.61 -3.50
CA VAL A 120 1.00 -11.28 -2.76
C VAL A 120 1.01 -11.89 -1.36
N LEU A 121 1.30 -13.18 -1.23
CA LEU A 121 1.32 -13.86 0.07
C LEU A 121 2.39 -13.29 1.00
N ALA A 122 3.60 -13.05 0.48
CA ALA A 122 4.66 -12.44 1.27
C ALA A 122 4.31 -11.01 1.70
N ALA A 123 3.64 -10.23 0.85
CA ALA A 123 3.15 -8.90 1.23
C ALA A 123 2.07 -8.93 2.31
N LEU A 124 1.11 -9.87 2.23
CA LEU A 124 0.11 -10.07 3.28
C LEU A 124 0.78 -10.34 4.63
N ARG A 125 1.78 -11.22 4.64
CA ARG A 125 2.56 -11.55 5.83
C ARG A 125 3.29 -10.34 6.41
N GLU A 126 3.98 -9.55 5.58
CA GLU A 126 4.69 -8.35 6.04
C GLU A 126 3.75 -7.27 6.59
N MET A 127 2.52 -7.20 6.09
CA MET A 127 1.52 -6.23 6.52
C MET A 127 0.69 -6.72 7.73
N ARG A 128 0.92 -7.92 8.25
CA ARG A 128 0.09 -8.51 9.32
C ARG A 128 -0.06 -7.56 10.51
N GLY A 129 -1.30 -7.28 10.90
CA GLY A 129 -1.68 -6.36 11.98
C GLY A 129 -1.73 -4.87 11.60
N SER A 130 -1.30 -4.49 10.39
CA SER A 130 -1.26 -3.10 9.94
C SER A 130 -2.62 -2.56 9.44
N GLU A 131 -2.71 -1.25 9.27
CA GLU A 131 -3.85 -0.63 8.58
C GLU A 131 -3.93 -1.05 7.10
N ALA A 132 -2.77 -1.25 6.47
CA ALA A 132 -2.66 -1.71 5.10
C ALA A 132 -3.33 -3.08 4.91
N GLU A 133 -3.12 -4.01 5.83
CA GLU A 133 -3.80 -5.32 5.82
C GLU A 133 -5.32 -5.19 5.98
N ARG A 134 -5.77 -4.35 6.92
CA ARG A 134 -7.21 -4.14 7.19
C ARG A 134 -7.97 -3.56 5.99
N ALA A 135 -7.29 -2.81 5.12
CA ALA A 135 -7.87 -2.25 3.90
C ALA A 135 -8.05 -3.28 2.77
N ILE A 136 -7.51 -4.50 2.91
CA ILE A 136 -7.64 -5.56 1.91
C ILE A 136 -8.97 -6.31 2.11
N ARG A 137 -9.76 -6.35 1.04
CA ARG A 137 -11.11 -6.92 1.01
C ARG A 137 -11.22 -8.21 0.22
N ALA A 138 -10.29 -8.46 -0.68
CA ALA A 138 -10.23 -9.67 -1.47
C ALA A 138 -8.78 -10.04 -1.83
N VAL A 139 -8.51 -11.34 -1.91
CA VAL A 139 -7.27 -11.91 -2.42
C VAL A 139 -7.64 -13.01 -3.42
N VAL A 140 -7.13 -12.92 -4.64
CA VAL A 140 -7.29 -13.97 -5.67
C VAL A 140 -5.92 -14.51 -6.02
N LEU A 141 -5.73 -15.81 -5.85
CA LEU A 141 -4.49 -16.50 -6.16
C LEU A 141 -4.73 -17.52 -7.27
N LEU A 142 -3.87 -17.52 -8.28
CA LEU A 142 -3.92 -18.47 -9.40
C LEU A 142 -2.59 -19.21 -9.46
N GLY A 143 -2.64 -20.55 -9.50
CA GLY A 143 -1.43 -21.37 -9.60
C GLY A 143 -0.44 -21.07 -8.46
N ASN A 144 -0.95 -20.97 -7.23
CA ASN A 144 -0.20 -20.58 -6.03
C ASN A 144 0.91 -21.58 -5.67
N PRO A 145 2.21 -21.23 -5.76
CA PRO A 145 3.31 -22.13 -5.40
C PRO A 145 3.35 -22.53 -3.92
N TYR A 146 2.65 -21.79 -3.07
CA TYR A 146 2.59 -21.96 -1.61
C TYR A 146 1.18 -22.37 -1.14
N GLN A 147 0.43 -23.08 -1.97
CA GLN A 147 -0.87 -23.61 -1.59
C GLN A 147 -0.75 -24.54 -0.38
N VAL A 148 -1.49 -24.23 0.67
CA VAL A 148 -1.58 -25.01 1.91
C VAL A 148 -2.73 -26.02 1.77
N PRO A 149 -2.50 -27.32 2.01
CA PRO A 149 -3.54 -28.33 1.88
C PRO A 149 -4.65 -28.15 2.93
N GLY A 150 -5.89 -28.42 2.55
CA GLY A 150 -7.07 -28.42 3.42
C GLY A 150 -7.79 -27.06 3.53
N GLN A 151 -7.20 -25.99 3.00
CA GLN A 151 -7.76 -24.63 3.08
C GLN A 151 -9.06 -24.47 2.29
N SER A 152 -10.09 -23.95 2.96
CA SER A 152 -11.44 -23.82 2.42
C SER A 152 -11.53 -22.84 1.24
N SER A 153 -10.63 -21.85 1.20
CA SER A 153 -10.46 -20.90 0.10
C SER A 153 -9.94 -21.53 -1.19
N THR A 154 -9.42 -22.76 -1.14
CA THR A 154 -8.89 -23.46 -2.31
C THR A 154 -9.98 -24.19 -3.08
N VAL A 155 -10.04 -23.90 -4.38
CA VAL A 155 -10.94 -24.52 -5.35
C VAL A 155 -10.22 -24.93 -6.63
N ASP A 156 -10.80 -25.86 -7.38
CA ASP A 156 -10.38 -26.21 -8.73
C ASP A 156 -10.96 -25.28 -9.80
N GLU A 157 -10.61 -25.49 -11.06
CA GLU A 157 -11.07 -24.70 -12.20
C GLU A 157 -12.59 -24.75 -12.42
N LEU A 158 -13.27 -25.73 -11.80
CA LEU A 158 -14.71 -25.89 -11.81
C LEU A 158 -15.38 -25.25 -10.57
N GLY A 159 -14.60 -24.81 -9.59
CA GLY A 159 -15.08 -24.30 -8.30
C GLY A 159 -15.35 -25.40 -7.27
N GLY A 160 -14.95 -26.64 -7.57
CA GLY A 160 -14.98 -27.77 -6.66
C GLY A 160 -13.76 -27.80 -5.75
N SER A 161 -13.64 -28.86 -4.95
CA SER A 161 -12.56 -29.01 -3.96
C SER A 161 -11.52 -30.06 -4.35
N SER A 162 -11.45 -30.48 -5.62
CA SER A 162 -10.60 -31.61 -6.03
C SER A 162 -9.10 -31.35 -5.81
N THR A 163 -8.69 -30.07 -5.83
CA THR A 163 -7.30 -29.65 -5.56
C THR A 163 -7.05 -29.17 -4.14
N ARG A 164 -8.08 -29.13 -3.27
CA ARG A 164 -7.97 -28.55 -1.91
C ARG A 164 -6.90 -29.20 -1.04
N ASN A 165 -6.72 -30.50 -1.16
CA ASN A 165 -5.74 -31.25 -0.36
C ASN A 165 -4.37 -31.35 -1.03
N ARG A 166 -4.15 -30.67 -2.17
CA ARG A 166 -2.86 -30.64 -2.85
C ARG A 166 -1.93 -29.61 -2.19
N THR A 167 -0.63 -29.86 -2.28
CA THR A 167 0.41 -29.03 -1.68
C THR A 167 1.19 -28.29 -2.76
N GLY A 168 1.30 -26.97 -2.65
CA GLY A 168 2.08 -26.16 -3.58
C GLY A 168 3.55 -26.57 -3.64
N LEU A 169 4.15 -26.45 -4.83
CA LEU A 169 5.50 -26.89 -5.13
C LEU A 169 6.56 -26.32 -4.16
N LEU A 170 6.38 -25.07 -3.74
CA LEU A 170 7.34 -24.35 -2.90
C LEU A 170 6.94 -24.34 -1.42
N LEU A 171 5.76 -24.84 -1.05
CA LEU A 171 5.28 -24.78 0.34
C LEU A 171 6.26 -25.44 1.31
N LYS A 172 6.78 -26.64 0.98
CA LYS A 172 7.69 -27.36 1.88
C LYS A 172 9.05 -26.67 2.05
N LEU A 173 9.47 -25.85 1.09
CA LEU A 173 10.75 -25.13 1.15
C LEU A 173 10.64 -23.90 2.05
N VAL A 174 9.55 -23.15 1.95
CA VAL A 174 9.31 -21.96 2.78
C VAL A 174 7.85 -21.93 3.25
N PRO A 175 7.47 -22.77 4.25
CA PRO A 175 6.08 -22.87 4.72
C PRO A 175 5.51 -21.54 5.22
N SER A 176 6.38 -20.66 5.73
CA SER A 176 6.01 -19.36 6.28
C SER A 176 5.49 -18.36 5.24
N ILE A 177 5.49 -18.67 3.94
CA ILE A 177 4.84 -17.87 2.89
C ILE A 177 3.41 -18.36 2.61
N GLY A 178 3.06 -19.59 3.01
CA GLY A 178 1.72 -20.12 2.83
C GLY A 178 0.65 -19.19 3.42
N LEU A 179 -0.55 -19.23 2.82
CA LEU A 179 -1.69 -18.46 3.32
C LEU A 179 -1.98 -18.86 4.77
N SER A 180 -2.21 -17.88 5.65
CA SER A 180 -2.51 -18.16 7.05
C SER A 180 -3.96 -18.61 7.26
N ASP A 181 -4.21 -19.32 8.35
CA ASP A 181 -5.56 -19.80 8.70
C ASP A 181 -6.53 -18.64 8.94
N GLU A 182 -6.07 -17.49 9.46
CA GLU A 182 -6.92 -16.32 9.63
C GLU A 182 -7.38 -15.76 8.28
N TRP A 183 -6.50 -15.77 7.26
CA TRP A 183 -6.85 -15.35 5.92
C TRP A 183 -7.77 -16.38 5.24
N ASP A 184 -7.54 -17.68 5.41
CA ASP A 184 -8.44 -18.72 4.90
C ASP A 184 -9.86 -18.58 5.49
N ALA A 185 -9.96 -18.47 6.81
CA ALA A 185 -11.21 -18.36 7.53
C ALA A 185 -11.93 -17.01 7.32
N SER A 186 -11.22 -15.97 6.85
CA SER A 186 -11.80 -14.63 6.66
C SER A 186 -12.90 -14.57 5.60
N GLY A 187 -12.97 -15.57 4.72
CA GLY A 187 -13.79 -15.53 3.52
C GLY A 187 -13.32 -14.50 2.49
N LYS A 188 -12.15 -13.87 2.65
CA LYS A 188 -11.61 -12.88 1.72
C LYS A 188 -10.66 -13.46 0.69
N VAL A 189 -10.41 -14.77 0.69
CA VAL A 189 -9.47 -15.42 -0.23
C VAL A 189 -10.17 -16.37 -1.19
N LEU A 190 -9.77 -16.34 -2.46
CA LEU A 190 -10.07 -17.34 -3.48
C LEU A 190 -8.74 -17.82 -4.06
N ASN A 191 -8.39 -19.08 -3.82
CA ASN A 191 -7.20 -19.71 -4.37
C ASN A 191 -7.62 -20.75 -5.42
N ILE A 192 -7.36 -20.50 -6.70
CA ILE A 192 -7.74 -21.39 -7.78
C ILE A 192 -6.53 -22.21 -8.23
N CYS A 193 -6.65 -23.52 -8.15
CA CYS A 193 -5.61 -24.46 -8.55
C CYS A 193 -6.17 -25.51 -9.51
N TYR A 194 -5.63 -25.57 -10.73
CA TYR A 194 -6.03 -26.60 -11.68
C TYR A 194 -5.59 -27.98 -11.21
N GLY A 195 -6.41 -29.00 -11.50
CA GLY A 195 -6.08 -30.39 -11.20
C GLY A 195 -4.69 -30.83 -11.68
N GLY A 196 -4.29 -30.40 -12.88
CA GLY A 196 -3.00 -30.73 -13.50
C GLY A 196 -1.88 -29.72 -13.30
N ASP A 197 -2.07 -28.65 -12.51
CA ASP A 197 -1.04 -27.63 -12.33
C ASP A 197 0.00 -28.05 -11.27
N PRO A 198 1.26 -28.34 -11.65
CA PRO A 198 2.31 -28.75 -10.71
C PRO A 198 2.78 -27.63 -9.79
N ILE A 199 2.52 -26.36 -10.12
CA ILE A 199 2.95 -25.24 -9.30
C ILE A 199 2.13 -25.19 -8.01
N CYS A 200 0.81 -25.31 -8.11
CA CYS A 200 -0.07 -25.32 -6.94
C CYS A 200 -0.35 -26.72 -6.36
N SER A 201 -0.10 -27.79 -7.12
CA SER A 201 -0.33 -29.17 -6.66
C SER A 201 0.93 -29.99 -6.37
N GLY A 202 2.12 -29.47 -6.72
CA GLY A 202 3.37 -30.23 -6.70
C GLY A 202 3.49 -31.16 -7.92
N TYR A 203 4.71 -31.63 -8.20
CA TYR A 203 4.96 -32.57 -9.30
C TYR A 203 4.44 -33.99 -8.96
N GLY A 204 3.75 -34.59 -9.92
CA GLY A 204 3.15 -35.91 -9.82
C GLY A 204 2.70 -36.45 -11.19
N PRO A 205 2.20 -37.69 -11.24
CA PRO A 205 1.79 -38.34 -12.49
C PRO A 205 0.72 -37.57 -13.28
N ASP A 206 -0.14 -36.86 -12.56
CA ASP A 206 -1.29 -36.08 -13.02
C ASP A 206 -1.00 -34.58 -13.21
N THR A 207 0.17 -34.08 -12.81
CA THR A 207 0.51 -32.64 -12.85
C THR A 207 1.63 -32.32 -13.85
N ARG A 208 1.37 -32.51 -15.14
CA ARG A 208 2.39 -32.42 -16.21
C ARG A 208 2.61 -31.00 -16.77
N GLY A 209 1.90 -29.98 -16.25
CA GLY A 209 2.31 -28.58 -16.39
C GLY A 209 1.64 -27.73 -17.46
N LYS A 210 0.79 -28.30 -18.33
CA LYS A 210 0.12 -27.51 -19.38
C LYS A 210 -0.97 -26.61 -18.79
N GLU A 211 -1.54 -27.03 -17.68
CA GLU A 211 -2.67 -26.42 -17.00
C GLU A 211 -2.29 -25.09 -16.34
N HIS A 212 -1.01 -24.93 -15.95
CA HIS A 212 -0.51 -23.73 -15.28
C HIS A 212 -0.70 -22.44 -16.08
N VAL A 213 -0.82 -22.52 -17.41
CA VAL A 213 -0.99 -21.35 -18.30
C VAL A 213 -2.45 -21.10 -18.72
N LEU A 214 -3.41 -21.91 -18.27
CA LEU A 214 -4.79 -21.87 -18.77
C LEU A 214 -5.71 -20.89 -18.04
N TYR A 215 -5.30 -20.38 -16.88
CA TYR A 215 -6.16 -19.56 -16.01
C TYR A 215 -6.77 -18.34 -16.71
N GLY A 216 -5.94 -17.61 -17.45
CA GLY A 216 -6.34 -16.42 -18.22
C GLY A 216 -7.33 -16.71 -19.34
N PHE A 217 -7.30 -17.94 -19.88
CA PHE A 217 -8.02 -18.34 -21.09
C PHE A 217 -9.25 -19.21 -20.79
N THR A 218 -9.58 -19.40 -19.52
CA THR A 218 -10.71 -20.22 -19.11
C THR A 218 -11.83 -19.34 -18.58
N ALA A 219 -12.90 -19.19 -19.37
CA ALA A 219 -14.03 -18.32 -19.07
C ALA A 219 -14.64 -18.56 -17.68
N ARG A 220 -14.71 -19.82 -17.23
CA ARG A 220 -15.23 -20.18 -15.89
C ARG A 220 -14.35 -19.64 -14.77
N VAL A 221 -13.04 -19.78 -14.89
CA VAL A 221 -12.05 -19.26 -13.92
C VAL A 221 -12.13 -17.73 -13.86
N GLN A 222 -12.17 -17.09 -15.03
CA GLN A 222 -12.31 -15.64 -15.11
C GLN A 222 -13.62 -15.15 -14.49
N TYR A 223 -14.75 -15.81 -14.79
CA TYR A 223 -16.04 -15.47 -14.20
C TYR A 223 -16.07 -15.69 -12.68
N MET A 224 -15.48 -16.79 -12.19
CA MET A 224 -15.41 -17.10 -10.76
C MET A 224 -14.61 -16.03 -10.00
N GLY A 225 -13.43 -15.66 -10.51
CA GLY A 225 -12.63 -14.57 -9.97
C GLY A 225 -13.36 -13.23 -9.97
N ALA A 226 -14.02 -12.90 -11.09
CA ALA A 226 -14.79 -11.66 -11.21
C ALA A 226 -15.93 -11.60 -10.20
N LYS A 227 -16.73 -12.68 -10.12
CA LYS A 227 -17.85 -12.75 -9.19
C LYS A 227 -17.37 -12.57 -7.75
N PHE A 228 -16.30 -13.27 -7.38
CA PHE A 228 -15.71 -13.18 -6.05
C PHE A 228 -15.26 -11.76 -5.68
N LEU A 229 -14.58 -11.07 -6.61
CA LEU A 229 -14.15 -9.68 -6.47
C LEU A 229 -15.35 -8.73 -6.37
N ILE A 230 -16.32 -8.85 -7.29
CA ILE A 230 -17.53 -8.03 -7.30
C ILE A 230 -18.29 -8.17 -5.97
N ASP A 231 -18.49 -9.39 -5.47
CA ASP A 231 -19.20 -9.63 -4.21
C ASP A 231 -18.51 -8.93 -3.01
N ARG A 232 -17.18 -8.75 -3.06
CA ARG A 232 -16.39 -8.14 -1.99
C ARG A 232 -16.19 -6.64 -2.13
N LEU A 233 -16.30 -6.11 -3.36
CA LEU A 233 -15.95 -4.73 -3.70
C LEU A 233 -17.17 -3.87 -4.08
N LYS A 234 -18.26 -4.50 -4.51
CA LYS A 234 -19.49 -3.78 -4.86
C LYS A 234 -20.08 -3.14 -3.61
N GLY A 235 -20.53 -1.90 -3.75
CA GLY A 235 -21.14 -1.14 -2.66
C GLY A 235 -20.16 -0.22 -1.92
N TYR A 236 -18.84 -0.36 -2.12
CA TYR A 236 -17.92 0.72 -1.77
C TYR A 236 -18.25 1.93 -2.64
N ARG A 237 -18.55 3.05 -1.99
CA ARG A 237 -18.94 4.29 -2.64
C ARG A 237 -17.72 5.15 -2.92
N PRO A 238 -17.80 6.07 -3.91
CA PRO A 238 -16.86 7.18 -4.07
C PRO A 238 -16.54 7.79 -2.72
N TYR A 239 -15.25 7.82 -2.37
CA TYR A 239 -14.82 8.61 -1.24
C TYR A 239 -15.05 10.08 -1.58
N VAL A 240 -16.12 10.65 -1.02
CA VAL A 240 -16.41 12.08 -1.05
C VAL A 240 -16.25 12.57 0.38
N PRO A 241 -15.25 13.41 0.68
CA PRO A 241 -15.07 13.92 2.04
C PRO A 241 -16.29 14.76 2.43
N SER A 242 -16.74 14.62 3.68
CA SER A 242 -17.72 15.53 4.25
C SER A 242 -17.07 16.89 4.53
N LYS A 243 -17.85 17.98 4.54
CA LYS A 243 -17.37 19.32 4.94
C LYS A 243 -16.66 19.32 6.30
N ALA A 244 -17.09 18.44 7.21
CA ALA A 244 -16.46 18.30 8.54
C ALA A 244 -15.08 17.63 8.47
N GLU A 245 -14.90 16.62 7.62
CA GLU A 245 -13.59 16.00 7.36
C GLU A 245 -12.64 16.96 6.63
N GLU A 246 -13.17 17.79 5.73
CA GLU A 246 -12.40 18.88 5.08
C GLU A 246 -11.93 19.90 6.13
N LEU A 247 -12.84 20.37 7.00
CA LEU A 247 -12.53 21.36 8.03
C LEU A 247 -11.55 20.82 9.08
N GLY A 248 -11.75 19.58 9.56
CA GLY A 248 -10.85 18.96 10.53
C GLY A 248 -9.42 18.78 10.00
N ARG A 249 -9.28 18.49 8.70
CA ARG A 249 -7.95 18.38 8.05
C ARG A 249 -7.28 19.73 7.87
N LEU A 250 -8.02 20.76 7.48
CA LEU A 250 -7.53 22.14 7.44
C LEU A 250 -6.98 22.58 8.81
N ILE A 251 -7.69 22.26 9.89
CA ILE A 251 -7.24 22.57 11.25
C ILE A 251 -5.95 21.81 11.58
N ALA A 252 -5.87 20.52 11.26
CA ALA A 252 -4.68 19.71 11.54
C ALA A 252 -3.44 20.21 10.77
N GLU A 253 -3.61 20.63 9.51
CA GLU A 253 -2.52 21.16 8.68
C GLU A 253 -2.03 22.53 9.19
N VAL A 254 -2.94 23.40 9.64
CA VAL A 254 -2.58 24.66 10.31
C VAL A 254 -1.83 24.40 11.61
N ILE A 255 -2.26 23.42 12.42
CA ILE A 255 -1.56 23.03 13.65
C ILE A 255 -0.13 22.53 13.33
N LEU A 256 0.03 21.72 12.30
CA LEU A 256 1.34 21.19 11.88
C LEU A 256 2.27 22.31 11.37
N LEU A 257 1.74 23.24 10.57
CA LEU A 257 2.47 24.42 10.12
C LEU A 257 2.86 25.33 11.29
N ALA A 258 1.97 25.53 12.26
CA ALA A 258 2.26 26.29 13.47
C ALA A 258 3.33 25.61 14.33
N ALA A 259 3.28 24.27 14.45
CA ALA A 259 4.28 23.50 15.19
C ALA A 259 5.67 23.59 14.53
N THR A 260 5.74 23.43 13.20
CA THR A 260 7.00 23.54 12.43
C THR A 260 7.56 24.97 12.44
N ALA A 261 6.72 26.00 12.37
CA ALA A 261 7.14 27.39 12.55
C ALA A 261 7.72 27.64 13.94
N LYS A 262 7.08 27.11 14.99
CA LYS A 262 7.55 27.21 16.37
C LYS A 262 8.89 26.49 16.60
N GLU A 263 9.12 25.36 15.94
CA GLU A 263 10.41 24.68 15.98
C GLU A 263 11.51 25.46 15.25
N ARG A 264 11.20 26.08 14.10
CA ARG A 264 12.15 26.99 13.42
C ARG A 264 12.51 28.19 14.27
N GLU A 265 11.54 28.84 14.93
CA GLU A 265 11.81 29.95 15.84
C GLU A 265 12.67 29.54 17.04
N ARG A 266 12.49 28.33 17.56
CA ARG A 266 13.34 27.77 18.63
C ARG A 266 14.76 27.50 18.15
N GLY A 267 14.92 26.97 16.94
CA GLY A 267 16.24 26.77 16.32
C GLY A 267 16.99 28.09 16.13
N VAL A 268 16.32 29.11 15.56
CA VAL A 268 16.89 30.46 15.35
C VAL A 268 17.28 31.12 16.67
N LYS A 269 16.46 31.02 17.73
CA LYS A 269 16.81 31.55 19.06
C LYS A 269 17.98 30.83 19.75
N MET A 270 18.30 29.61 19.32
CA MET A 270 19.44 28.85 19.85
C MET A 270 20.73 29.26 19.13
N GLU A 271 20.66 29.45 17.81
CA GLU A 271 21.76 29.97 16.98
C GLU A 271 22.15 31.41 17.34
N ASP A 272 21.18 32.27 17.64
CA ASP A 272 21.42 33.69 18.03
C ASP A 272 21.99 33.84 19.45
N LYS A 273 21.93 32.78 20.29
CA LYS A 273 22.59 32.76 21.60
C LYS A 273 24.07 32.36 21.53
N ASP A 274 24.49 31.69 20.46
CA ASP A 274 25.89 31.29 20.24
C ASP A 274 26.71 32.38 19.51
N LEU A 275 26.08 33.49 19.09
CA LEU A 275 26.77 34.69 18.58
C LEU A 275 26.69 35.87 19.58
N ARG A 276 27.40 35.77 20.71
CA ARG A 276 27.85 36.95 21.46
C ARG A 276 29.37 37.11 21.31
N PRO A 277 29.86 38.22 20.76
CA PRO A 277 31.30 38.50 20.75
C PRO A 277 31.73 39.05 22.11
N ASP A 278 32.66 38.36 22.77
CA ASP A 278 33.48 38.97 23.83
C ASP A 278 34.42 39.99 23.18
N SER A 279 34.24 41.28 23.48
CA SER A 279 35.18 42.33 23.13
C SER A 279 35.85 42.89 24.39
N ALA A 280 37.18 42.88 24.34
CA ALA A 280 38.15 43.19 25.38
C ALA A 280 38.17 44.66 25.84
N GLU A 281 38.78 44.89 27.02
CA GLU A 281 39.57 46.09 27.25
C GLU A 281 40.85 45.77 28.06
N GLU A 282 41.91 46.49 27.70
CA GLU A 282 43.33 46.24 27.85
C GLU A 282 43.90 47.05 29.03
N THR A 283 44.95 46.58 29.73
CA THR A 283 46.03 47.47 30.21
C THR A 283 47.30 46.74 30.63
N MET A 284 48.41 47.36 30.25
CA MET A 284 49.80 46.92 30.24
C MET A 284 50.47 46.76 31.61
N ALA A 285 51.43 45.84 31.73
CA ALA A 285 52.86 46.13 32.01
C ALA A 285 53.66 44.83 32.29
N SER A 286 54.79 44.70 31.61
CA SER A 286 55.90 43.77 31.88
C SER A 286 56.90 44.44 32.87
N PRO A 287 58.03 43.83 33.33
CA PRO A 287 58.54 42.45 33.13
C PRO A 287 59.24 41.82 34.38
N LEU A 288 59.84 40.63 34.15
CA LEU A 288 61.04 40.02 34.80
C LEU A 288 60.91 39.05 36.00
N ASN A 289 61.80 38.05 35.90
CA ASN A 289 62.23 36.99 36.83
C ASN A 289 61.28 35.79 36.95
N GLY A 290 61.70 34.53 36.87
CA GLY A 290 63.02 33.91 36.86
C GLY A 290 62.83 32.46 37.31
N GLU A 291 63.53 31.54 36.63
CA GLU A 291 64.10 30.31 37.19
C GLU A 291 63.22 29.13 37.71
N THR A 292 63.43 27.98 37.04
CA THR A 292 63.50 26.57 37.53
C THR A 292 62.19 25.92 38.07
N GLN A 293 61.90 24.63 37.94
CA GLN A 293 62.68 23.41 37.70
C GLN A 293 61.72 22.25 37.32
N THR A 294 62.25 21.27 36.58
CA THR A 294 61.81 19.88 36.36
C THR A 294 61.05 19.18 37.51
N ILE A 295 60.03 18.36 37.20
CA ILE A 295 60.04 16.89 36.96
C ILE A 295 58.79 16.54 36.15
#